data_AF-A0A199VTU3-F1
#
_entry.id   AF-A0A199VTU3-F1
#
_cell.length_a   1.000
_cell.length_b   1.000
_cell.length_c   1.000
_cell.angle_alpha   90.00
_cell.angle_beta   90.00
_cell.angle_gamma   90.00
#
_symmetry.space_group_name_H-M   'P 1'
#
loop_
_entity.id
_entity.type
_entity.pdbx_description
1 polymer ?
#
loop_
_entity_poly.entity_id
_entity_poly.type
_entity_poly.pdbx_seq_one_letter_code
_entity_poly.pdbx_strand_id
1 'polypeptide(L)'
;MVEHTLNGGKNGEDFKENVWHNIMAEFREATGLRCNINDLEKRLKFYKKEYQIVSNMRKHPKFGWDDENHSVIATDAEWNEYIMENRGAKLYRKRQIHYFDQLEIIFSS
;
A
#
# COMPACT_ATOMS: atom_id res chain seq x y z
N MET A 1 -26.48 22.62 16.93
CA MET A 1 -26.01 21.85 18.10
C MET A 1 -26.90 20.62 18.20
N VAL A 2 -26.45 19.51 17.64
CA VAL A 2 -27.03 18.19 17.95
C VAL A 2 -25.87 17.21 18.07
N GLU A 3 -25.56 16.95 19.33
CA GLU A 3 -24.65 15.93 19.80
C GLU A 3 -25.16 14.56 19.36
N HIS A 4 -24.30 13.77 18.71
CA HIS A 4 -24.47 12.32 18.67
C HIS A 4 -23.32 11.68 19.43
N THR A 5 -23.62 11.54 20.72
CA THR A 5 -23.15 10.57 21.70
C THR A 5 -22.14 9.54 21.18
N LEU A 6 -20.92 9.69 21.69
CA LEU A 6 -19.93 8.62 21.82
C LEU A 6 -20.57 7.47 22.61
N ASN A 7 -21.16 6.50 21.90
CA ASN A 7 -21.67 5.29 22.52
C ASN A 7 -20.62 4.18 22.45
N GLY A 8 -20.40 3.56 23.61
CA GLY A 8 -19.30 2.65 23.87
C GLY A 8 -19.40 1.31 23.15
N GLY A 9 -18.21 0.80 22.82
CA GLY A 9 -17.85 -0.59 23.06
C GLY A 9 -18.69 -1.65 22.37
N LYS A 10 -18.45 -1.85 21.07
CA LYS A 10 -18.47 -3.17 20.43
C LYS A 10 -17.72 -3.12 19.10
N ASN A 11 -16.66 -3.93 19.06
CA ASN A 11 -16.20 -4.68 17.90
C ASN A 11 -15.50 -3.86 16.80
N GLY A 12 -14.17 -3.81 16.85
CA GLY A 12 -13.34 -3.36 15.73
C GLY A 12 -13.56 -4.16 14.42
N GLU A 13 -14.26 -5.29 14.48
CA GLU A 13 -14.72 -6.05 13.31
C GLU A 13 -15.88 -5.36 12.57
N ASP A 14 -16.84 -4.78 13.29
CA ASP A 14 -18.01 -4.09 12.71
C ASP A 14 -17.59 -2.77 12.04
N PHE A 15 -16.67 -2.05 12.69
CA PHE A 15 -16.04 -0.86 12.11
C PHE A 15 -15.29 -1.18 10.81
N LYS A 16 -14.59 -2.31 10.77
CA LYS A 16 -13.82 -2.73 9.61
C LYS A 16 -14.72 -3.19 8.47
N GLU A 17 -15.83 -3.87 8.76
CA GLU A 17 -16.84 -4.23 7.76
C GLU A 17 -17.41 -2.96 7.10
N ASN A 18 -17.85 -1.98 7.90
CA ASN A 18 -18.46 -0.75 7.37
C ASN A 18 -17.47 0.07 6.50
N VAL A 19 -16.20 0.11 6.88
CA VAL A 19 -15.13 0.74 6.08
C VAL A 19 -14.97 0.04 4.72
N TRP A 20 -14.94 -1.29 4.70
CA TRP A 20 -14.82 -2.05 3.45
C TRP A 20 -16.04 -1.89 2.54
N HIS A 21 -17.23 -1.82 3.11
CA HIS A 21 -18.45 -1.55 2.36
C HIS A 21 -18.41 -0.16 1.70
N ASN A 22 -17.92 0.87 2.41
CA ASN A 22 -17.76 2.21 1.84
C ASN A 22 -16.73 2.25 0.71
N ILE A 23 -15.52 1.71 0.94
CA ILE A 23 -14.47 1.63 -0.08
C ILE A 23 -14.97 0.86 -1.30
N MET A 24 -15.75 -0.21 -1.11
CA MET A 24 -16.31 -0.99 -2.21
C MET A 24 -17.37 -0.22 -2.99
N ALA A 25 -18.21 0.58 -2.33
CA ALA A 25 -19.17 1.46 -3.00
C ALA A 25 -18.44 2.50 -3.86
N GLU A 26 -17.47 3.22 -3.28
CA GLU A 26 -16.66 4.22 -4.00
C GLU A 26 -15.90 3.58 -5.17
N PHE A 27 -15.30 2.41 -4.98
CA PHE A 27 -14.59 1.68 -6.03
C PHE A 27 -15.53 1.27 -7.17
N ARG A 28 -16.75 0.82 -6.84
CA ARG A 28 -17.76 0.45 -7.85
C ARG A 28 -18.25 1.66 -8.63
N GLU A 29 -18.46 2.79 -7.96
CA GLU A 29 -18.85 4.03 -8.64
C GLU A 29 -17.74 4.56 -9.55
N ALA A 30 -16.48 4.51 -9.09
CA ALA A 30 -15.34 5.00 -9.87
C ALA A 30 -14.99 4.10 -11.06
N THR A 31 -15.12 2.78 -10.93
CA THR A 31 -14.64 1.82 -11.95
C THR A 31 -15.74 1.11 -12.73
N GLY A 32 -16.98 1.10 -12.23
CA GLY A 32 -18.07 0.28 -12.75
C GLY A 32 -17.87 -1.23 -12.55
N LEU A 33 -16.77 -1.66 -11.92
CA LEU A 33 -16.40 -3.07 -11.81
C LEU A 33 -17.05 -3.73 -10.60
N ARG A 34 -17.79 -4.82 -10.84
CA ARG A 34 -18.27 -5.69 -9.77
C ARG A 34 -17.15 -6.61 -9.29
N CYS A 35 -16.44 -6.19 -8.25
CA CYS A 35 -15.49 -7.03 -7.51
C CYS A 35 -16.04 -7.41 -6.13
N ASN A 36 -15.53 -8.51 -5.57
CA ASN A 36 -15.83 -8.96 -4.22
C ASN A 36 -14.98 -8.19 -3.20
N ILE A 37 -15.55 -7.88 -2.03
CA ILE A 37 -14.84 -7.20 -0.93
C ILE A 37 -13.58 -7.97 -0.55
N ASN A 38 -13.62 -9.30 -0.56
CA ASN A 38 -12.47 -10.13 -0.19
C ASN A 38 -11.30 -10.02 -1.18
N ASP A 39 -11.59 -9.89 -2.48
CA ASP A 39 -10.57 -9.64 -3.51
C ASP A 39 -9.98 -8.24 -3.41
N LEU A 40 -10.82 -7.25 -3.11
CA LEU A 40 -10.39 -5.87 -2.89
C LEU A 40 -9.51 -5.77 -1.63
N GLU A 41 -9.91 -6.42 -0.53
CA GLU A 41 -9.12 -6.48 0.70
C GLU A 41 -7.76 -7.12 0.44
N LYS A 42 -7.71 -8.26 -0.29
CA LYS A 42 -6.45 -8.91 -0.66
C LYS A 42 -5.57 -8.00 -1.51
N ARG A 43 -6.15 -7.28 -2.48
CA ARG A 43 -5.42 -6.32 -3.32
C ARG A 43 -4.89 -5.16 -2.49
N LEU A 44 -5.69 -4.52 -1.64
CA LEU A 44 -5.22 -3.44 -0.77
C LEU A 44 -4.15 -3.92 0.22
N LYS A 45 -4.29 -5.13 0.79
CA LYS A 45 -3.24 -5.73 1.63
C LYS A 45 -1.94 -5.97 0.85
N PHE A 46 -2.06 -6.41 -0.41
CA PHE A 46 -0.91 -6.56 -1.30
C PHE A 46 -0.23 -5.21 -1.56
N TYR A 47 -0.99 -4.20 -1.98
CA TYR A 47 -0.48 -2.86 -2.23
C TYR A 47 0.13 -2.21 -0.98
N LYS A 48 -0.47 -2.42 0.20
CA LYS A 48 0.09 -1.94 1.47
C LYS A 48 1.44 -2.59 1.78
N LYS A 49 1.57 -3.91 1.58
CA LYS A 49 2.86 -4.61 1.74
C LYS A 49 3.89 -4.10 0.73
N GLU A 50 3.49 -3.93 -0.52
CA GLU A 50 4.34 -3.41 -1.58
C GLU A 50 4.84 -1.99 -1.24
N TYR A 51 3.94 -1.10 -0.81
CA TYR A 51 4.29 0.23 -0.32
C TYR A 51 5.28 0.18 0.85
N GLN A 52 5.06 -0.70 1.84
CA GLN A 52 5.98 -0.83 2.97
C GLN A 52 7.40 -1.25 2.54
N ILE A 53 7.51 -2.22 1.63
CA ILE A 53 8.82 -2.69 1.14
C ILE A 53 9.54 -1.53 0.42
N VAL A 54 8.83 -0.82 -0.46
CA VAL A 54 9.39 0.27 -1.25
C VAL A 54 9.71 1.50 -0.41
N SER A 55 8.84 1.85 0.55
CA SER A 55 9.10 2.92 1.52
C SER A 55 10.33 2.60 2.37
N ASN A 56 10.49 1.35 2.81
CA ASN A 56 11.67 0.92 3.55
C ASN A 56 12.95 0.99 2.69
N MET A 57 12.84 0.64 1.40
CA MET A 57 13.92 0.80 0.42
C MET A 57 14.28 2.28 0.21
N ARG A 58 13.30 3.19 0.04
CA ARG A 58 13.55 4.65 -0.09
C ARG A 58 14.21 5.26 1.14
N LYS A 59 13.93 4.72 2.33
CA LYS A 59 14.54 5.16 3.60
C LYS A 59 15.94 4.59 3.82
N HIS A 60 16.35 3.60 3.02
CA HIS A 60 17.63 2.96 3.19
C HIS A 60 18.75 3.87 2.65
N PRO A 61 19.78 4.20 3.43
CA PRO A 61 20.76 5.23 3.07
C PRO A 61 21.60 4.89 1.81
N LYS A 62 21.67 3.60 1.48
CA LYS A 62 22.37 3.07 0.31
C LYS A 62 21.51 3.08 -0.97
N PHE A 63 20.21 3.38 -0.84
CA PHE A 63 19.25 3.28 -1.93
C PHE A 63 18.74 4.68 -2.29
N GLY A 64 18.78 5.00 -3.56
CA GLY A 64 18.11 6.17 -4.15
C GLY A 64 16.75 5.81 -4.74
N TRP A 65 16.01 6.85 -5.10
CA TRP A 65 14.74 6.73 -5.82
C TRP A 65 14.81 7.52 -7.12
N ASP A 66 14.47 6.86 -8.22
CA ASP A 66 14.28 7.49 -9.52
C ASP A 66 12.83 7.92 -9.65
N ASP A 67 12.58 9.23 -9.61
CA ASP A 67 11.24 9.79 -9.71
C ASP A 67 10.65 9.63 -11.12
N GLU A 68 11.49 9.77 -12.16
CA GLU A 68 11.04 9.63 -13.56
C GLU A 68 10.59 8.19 -13.86
N ASN A 69 11.39 7.19 -13.47
CA ASN A 69 11.10 5.78 -13.73
C ASN A 69 10.32 5.10 -12.60
N HIS A 70 10.04 5.81 -11.50
CA HIS A 70 9.39 5.28 -10.30
C HIS A 70 10.03 3.97 -9.82
N SER A 71 11.36 4.00 -9.66
CA SER A 71 12.15 2.80 -9.39
C SER A 71 13.29 3.06 -8.41
N VAL A 72 13.76 2.01 -7.74
CA VAL A 72 14.85 2.11 -6.76
C VAL A 72 16.20 2.07 -7.47
N ILE A 73 17.02 3.09 -7.23
CA ILE A 73 18.40 3.19 -7.75
C ILE A 73 19.35 2.67 -6.68
N ALA A 74 20.08 1.60 -6.96
CA ALA A 74 21.16 1.11 -6.10
C ALA A 74 22.15 0.28 -6.92
N THR A 75 23.37 0.10 -6.42
CA THR A 75 24.36 -0.76 -7.06
C THR A 75 24.00 -2.24 -6.95
N ASP A 76 24.58 -3.10 -7.80
CA ASP A 76 24.35 -4.56 -7.72
C ASP A 76 24.76 -5.13 -6.35
N ALA A 77 25.85 -4.62 -5.77
CA ALA A 77 26.32 -5.04 -4.44
C ALA A 77 25.29 -4.70 -3.35
N GLU A 78 24.76 -3.47 -3.35
CA GLU A 78 23.74 -3.02 -2.39
C GLU A 78 22.43 -3.78 -2.53
N TRP A 79 22.01 -4.08 -3.77
CA TRP A 79 20.86 -4.96 -4.02
C TRP A 79 21.09 -6.36 -3.48
N ASN A 80 22.26 -6.97 -3.71
CA ASN A 80 22.54 -8.31 -3.21
C ASN A 80 22.54 -8.35 -1.68
N GLU A 81 23.18 -7.38 -1.02
CA GLU A 81 23.15 -7.23 0.44
C GLU A 81 21.72 -7.13 0.97
N TYR A 82 20.93 -6.22 0.43
CA TYR A 82 19.55 -6.00 0.87
C TYR A 82 18.64 -7.21 0.61
N ILE A 83 18.79 -7.90 -0.53
CA ILE A 83 17.97 -9.07 -0.88
C ILE A 83 18.29 -10.28 0.02
N MET A 84 19.52 -10.40 0.54
CA MET A 84 19.86 -11.47 1.49
C MET A 84 19.00 -11.38 2.75
N GLU A 85 18.78 -10.16 3.26
CA GLU A 85 17.95 -9.89 4.44
C GLU A 85 16.46 -9.78 4.08
N ASN A 86 16.15 -9.24 2.90
CA ASN A 86 14.80 -8.94 2.43
C ASN A 86 14.53 -9.64 1.09
N ARG A 87 14.34 -10.97 1.11
CA ARG A 87 14.12 -11.77 -0.11
C ARG A 87 12.95 -11.27 -0.97
N GLY A 88 11.91 -10.70 -0.34
CA GLY A 88 10.76 -10.09 -1.02
C GLY A 88 11.09 -8.81 -1.78
N ALA A 89 12.25 -8.18 -1.56
CA ALA A 89 12.68 -6.98 -2.26
C ALA A 89 13.18 -7.28 -3.68
N LYS A 90 13.58 -8.54 -3.96
CA LYS A 90 14.20 -8.95 -5.24
C LYS A 90 13.35 -8.60 -6.46
N LEU A 91 12.04 -8.70 -6.34
CA LEU A 91 11.10 -8.39 -7.42
C LEU A 91 11.03 -6.89 -7.76
N TYR A 92 11.49 -6.00 -6.88
CA TYR A 92 11.47 -4.55 -7.10
C TYR A 92 12.73 -4.03 -7.77
N ARG A 93 13.77 -4.85 -7.89
CA ARG A 93 15.04 -4.47 -8.53
C ARG A 93 14.91 -4.03 -9.99
N LYS A 94 13.94 -4.58 -10.71
CA LYS A 94 13.69 -4.26 -12.13
C LYS A 94 12.27 -3.77 -12.37
N ARG A 95 11.52 -3.48 -11.31
CA ARG A 95 10.11 -3.16 -11.41
C ARG A 95 9.92 -1.67 -11.26
N GLN A 96 9.25 -1.09 -12.24
CA GLN A 96 8.77 0.29 -12.17
C GLN A 96 7.40 0.27 -11.47
N ILE A 97 7.22 1.18 -10.51
CA ILE A 97 6.02 1.25 -9.67
C ILE A 97 5.35 2.59 -9.93
N HIS A 98 4.79 2.75 -11.12
CA HIS A 98 4.20 4.01 -11.57
C HIS A 98 3.06 4.52 -10.68
N TYR A 99 2.40 3.64 -9.94
CA TYR A 99 1.34 3.99 -8.99
C TYR A 99 1.87 4.22 -7.56
N PHE A 100 3.19 4.24 -7.36
CA PHE A 100 3.77 4.43 -6.03
C PHE A 100 3.39 5.78 -5.41
N ASP A 101 3.34 6.85 -6.21
CA ASP A 101 2.93 8.17 -5.72
C ASP A 101 1.49 8.15 -5.20
N GLN A 102 0.59 7.47 -5.91
CA GLN A 102 -0.78 7.24 -5.46
C GLN A 102 -0.83 6.41 -4.17
N LEU A 103 0.02 5.39 -4.06
CA LEU A 103 0.15 4.61 -2.82
C LEU A 103 0.67 5.46 -1.67
N GLU A 104 1.60 6.37 -1.92
CA GLU A 104 2.10 7.30 -0.91
C GLU A 104 0.96 8.19 -0.42
N ILE A 105 0.17 8.81 -1.30
CA ILE A 105 -1.01 9.60 -0.91
C ILE A 105 -2.01 8.79 -0.07
N ILE A 106 -2.23 7.51 -0.41
CA ILE A 106 -3.21 6.66 0.27
C ILE A 106 -2.68 6.12 1.62
N PHE A 107 -1.39 5.79 1.72
CA PHE A 107 -0.81 5.05 2.85
C PHE A 107 0.19 5.85 3.69
N SER A 108 0.57 7.07 3.30
CA SER A 108 1.44 7.94 4.11
C SER A 108 0.70 8.77 5.16
N SER A 109 -0.63 8.61 5.28
CA SER A 109 -1.46 9.30 6.26
C SER A 109 -1.53 8.61 7.63
#